data_AF-A0AAW2LMU2-F1
#
_entry.id   AF-A0AAW2LMU2-F1
#
_cell.length_a   1.000
_cell.length_b   1.000
_cell.length_c   1.000
_cell.angle_alpha   90.00
_cell.angle_beta   90.00
_cell.angle_gamma   90.00
#
_symmetry.space_group_name_H-M   'P 1'
#
loop_
_entity.id
_entity.type
_entity.pdbx_description
1 polymer ?
#
loop_
_entity_poly.entity_id
_entity_poly.type
_entity_poly.pdbx_seq_one_letter_code
_entity_poly.pdbx_strand_id
1 'polypeptide(L)' 'MEVMTHSSNFLLPNPSADNGPSLTYALLVLNRRLPRFTPLLWKHAQLRMCADGGANRLYDELPLLFADEDALAVRK' A
#
# COMPACT_ATOMS: atom_id res chain seq x y z
N MET A 1 -17.10 4.29 -16.84
CA MET A 1 -16.27 3.76 -15.73
C MET A 1 -16.65 4.53 -14.49
N GLU A 2 -17.07 3.83 -13.44
CA GLU A 2 -17.37 4.47 -12.15
C GLU A 2 -16.05 4.87 -11.49
N VAL A 3 -15.85 6.16 -11.25
CA VAL A 3 -14.64 6.68 -10.59
C VAL A 3 -14.78 6.42 -9.10
N MET A 4 -14.01 5.47 -8.55
CA MET A 4 -13.92 5.31 -7.10
C MET A 4 -13.17 6.51 -6.50
N THR A 5 -13.90 7.43 -5.89
CA THR A 5 -13.36 8.50 -5.05
C THR A 5 -13.10 7.98 -3.64
N HIS A 6 -11.83 7.86 -3.27
CA HIS A 6 -11.43 7.58 -1.89
C HIS A 6 -10.92 8.86 -1.23
N SER A 7 -11.60 9.33 -0.19
CA SER A 7 -11.10 10.38 0.71
C SER A 7 -10.67 9.72 2.01
N SER A 8 -9.38 9.78 2.32
CA SER A 8 -8.86 9.25 3.57
C SER A 8 -7.64 10.06 3.99
N ASN A 9 -7.62 10.50 5.25
CA ASN A 9 -6.44 11.15 5.83
C ASN A 9 -5.19 10.26 5.77
N PHE A 10 -5.37 8.93 5.66
CA PHE A 10 -4.29 7.96 5.47
C PHE A 10 -3.59 8.09 4.11
N LEU A 11 -4.32 8.50 3.07
CA LEU A 11 -3.82 8.63 1.70
C LEU A 11 -3.16 9.99 1.44
N LEU A 12 -3.31 10.93 2.37
CA LEU A 12 -2.67 12.24 2.26
C LEU A 12 -1.20 12.13 2.71
N PRO A 13 -0.30 12.93 2.11
CA PRO A 13 1.06 13.10 2.64
C PRO A 13 0.94 13.44 4.13
N ASN A 14 1.68 12.71 4.96
CA ASN A 14 1.57 12.78 6.42
C ASN A 14 1.54 14.25 6.83
N PRO A 15 0.43 14.78 7.38
CA PRO A 15 0.39 16.18 7.78
C PRO A 15 1.51 16.33 8.79
N SER A 16 2.47 17.19 8.47
CA SER A 16 3.58 17.55 9.36
C SER A 16 3.01 17.61 10.76
N ALA A 17 3.53 16.78 11.66
CA ALA A 17 3.07 16.65 13.02
C ALA A 17 2.99 18.05 13.62
N ASP A 18 1.82 18.66 13.58
CA ASP A 18 1.57 19.97 14.15
C ASP A 18 1.48 19.70 15.66
N ASN A 19 2.65 19.62 16.28
CA ASN A 19 2.88 19.35 17.71
C ASN A 19 2.28 18.05 18.29
N GLY A 20 1.73 17.15 17.46
CA GLY A 20 1.14 15.87 17.87
C GLY A 20 2.05 14.65 17.63
N PRO A 21 1.77 13.49 18.26
CA PRO A 21 2.51 12.26 17.99
C PRO A 21 2.30 11.79 16.53
N SER A 22 3.38 11.32 15.90
CA SER A 22 3.33 10.77 14.54
C SER A 22 2.40 9.55 14.48
N LEU A 23 1.47 9.52 13.52
CA LEU A 23 0.62 8.36 13.29
C LEU A 23 1.43 7.19 12.73
N THR A 24 1.22 6.00 13.29
CA THR A 24 1.81 4.75 12.82
C THR A 24 0.70 3.89 12.22
N TYR A 25 0.93 3.40 11.01
CA TYR A 25 0.00 2.60 10.25
C TYR A 25 0.55 1.20 9.96
N ALA A 26 -0.32 0.21 10.10
CA ALA A 26 -0.08 -1.15 9.63
C ALA A 26 -0.93 -1.40 8.37
N LEU A 27 -0.34 -2.07 7.38
CA LEU A 27 -1.01 -2.53 6.16
C LEU A 27 -1.24 -4.03 6.25
N LEU A 28 -2.51 -4.45 6.26
CA LEU A 28 -2.90 -5.85 6.18
C LEU A 28 -3.41 -6.18 4.77
N VAL A 29 -2.65 -7.00 4.04
CA VAL A 29 -2.99 -7.48 2.70
C VAL A 29 -3.83 -8.74 2.82
N LEU A 30 -5.09 -8.64 2.40
CA LEU A 30 -6.01 -9.79 2.32
C LEU A 30 -5.91 -10.47 0.95
N ASN A 31 -6.52 -11.64 0.81
CA ASN A 31 -6.61 -12.34 -0.48
C ASN A 31 -7.63 -11.67 -1.43
N ARG A 32 -7.37 -10.42 -1.81
CA ARG A 32 -8.15 -9.60 -2.75
C ARG A 32 -7.20 -8.89 -3.72
N ARG A 33 -7.72 -8.49 -4.89
CA ARG A 33 -6.97 -7.71 -5.89
C ARG A 33 -6.39 -6.45 -5.28
N LEU A 34 -5.14 -6.13 -5.60
CA LEU A 34 -4.49 -4.92 -5.09
C LEU A 34 -5.04 -3.68 -5.81
N PRO A 35 -5.52 -2.66 -5.08
CA PRO A 35 -5.95 -1.41 -5.70
C PRO A 35 -4.75 -0.67 -6.34
N ARG A 36 -5.00 0.13 -7.37
CA ARG A 36 -3.94 0.86 -8.10
C ARG A 36 -3.12 1.81 -7.22
N PHE A 37 -3.69 2.31 -6.12
CA PHE A 37 -3.01 3.16 -5.14
C PHE A 37 -2.23 2.39 -4.06
N THR A 38 -2.09 1.06 -4.18
CA THR A 38 -1.33 0.23 -3.22
C THR A 38 0.10 0.72 -2.98
N PRO A 39 0.87 1.21 -3.97
CA PRO A 39 2.20 1.75 -3.73
C PRO A 39 2.23 2.89 -2.70
N LEU A 40 1.19 3.73 -2.67
CA LEU A 40 1.06 4.78 -1.65
C LEU A 40 0.85 4.15 -0.27
N LEU A 41 -0.06 3.18 -0.13
CA LEU A 41 -0.27 2.49 1.15
C LEU A 41 1.01 1.80 1.64
N TRP A 42 1.72 1.16 0.72
CA TRP A 42 2.96 0.44 0.98
C TRP A 42 4.03 1.37 1.55
N LYS A 43 4.19 2.55 0.94
CA LYS A 43 5.14 3.58 1.38
C LYS A 43 4.79 4.16 2.76
N HIS A 44 3.50 4.36 3.03
CA HIS A 44 3.04 4.99 4.28
C HIS A 44 3.01 4.03 5.49
N ALA A 45 2.91 2.71 5.26
CA ALA A 45 2.84 1.73 6.33
C ALA A 45 4.21 1.39 6.92
N GLN A 46 4.31 1.41 8.25
CA GLN A 46 5.49 1.00 9.01
C GLN A 46 5.53 -0.51 9.25
N LEU A 47 4.36 -1.16 9.27
CA LEU A 47 4.23 -2.61 9.37
C LEU A 47 3.39 -3.12 8.21
N ARG A 48 3.80 -4.22 7.58
CA ARG A 48 3.09 -4.85 6.46
C ARG A 48 2.90 -6.33 6.77
N MET A 49 1.67 -6.79 6.70
CA MET A 49 1.28 -8.17 6.99
C MET A 49 0.42 -8.70 5.86
N CYS A 50 0.51 -9.99 5.59
CA CYS A 50 -0.35 -10.67 4.62
C CYS A 50 -1.15 -11.75 5.35
N ALA A 51 -2.45 -11.84 5.04
CA ALA A 51 -3.31 -12.91 5.53
C ALA A 51 -3.42 -14.00 4.47
N ASP A 52 -2.78 -15.15 4.72
CA ASP A 52 -2.82 -16.35 3.86
C ASP A 52 -2.56 -16.01 2.38
N GLY A 53 -3.55 -16.18 1.50
CA GLY A 53 -3.43 -15.88 0.06
C GLY A 53 -3.16 -14.41 -0.29
N GLY A 54 -3.19 -13.48 0.69
CA GLY A 54 -2.70 -12.12 0.51
C GLY A 54 -1.22 -12.06 0.10
N ALA A 55 -0.40 -13.04 0.51
CA ALA A 55 0.99 -13.13 0.08
C ALA A 55 1.11 -13.38 -1.43
N ASN A 56 0.25 -14.22 -2.00
CA ASN A 56 0.22 -14.47 -3.44
C ASN A 56 -0.16 -13.18 -4.19
N ARG A 57 -1.16 -12.44 -3.70
CA ARG A 57 -1.55 -11.13 -4.27
C ARG A 57 -0.38 -10.16 -4.27
N LEU A 58 0.35 -10.09 -3.17
CA LEU A 58 1.53 -9.24 -3.05
C LEU A 58 2.60 -9.62 -4.07
N TYR A 59 2.95 -10.90 -4.16
CA TYR A 59 4.00 -11.40 -5.04
C TYR A 59 3.69 -11.23 -6.53
N ASP A 60 2.43 -11.42 -6.91
CA ASP A 60 1.98 -11.38 -8.30
C ASP A 60 1.66 -9.96 -8.77
N GLU A 61 0.99 -9.16 -7.94
CA GLU A 61 0.35 -7.91 -8.38
C GLU A 61 1.16 -6.66 -8.00
N LEU A 62 1.90 -6.66 -6.89
CA LEU A 62 2.65 -5.47 -6.47
C LEU A 62 3.70 -5.02 -7.49
N PRO A 63 4.51 -5.91 -8.10
CA PRO A 63 5.47 -5.53 -9.14
C PRO A 63 4.82 -4.83 -10.34
N LEU A 64 3.58 -5.17 -10.67
CA LEU A 64 2.85 -4.57 -11.81
C LEU A 64 2.47 -3.10 -11.55
N LEU A 65 2.61 -2.62 -10.31
CA LEU A 65 2.29 -1.25 -9.91
C LEU A 65 3.52 -0.32 -9.91
N PHE A 66 4.72 -0.84 -10.21
CA PHE A 66 5.98 -0.11 -10.33
C PHE A 66 6.55 -0.30 -11.73
N ALA A 67 6.07 0.50 -12.69
CA ALA A 67 6.37 0.31 -14.12
C ALA A 67 7.87 0.40 -14.46
N ASP A 68 8.64 1.15 -13.68
CA ASP A 68 10.06 1.44 -13.93
C ASP A 68 11.01 0.54 -13.11
N GLU A 69 10.48 -0.38 -12.29
CA GLU A 69 11.27 -1.26 -11.44
C GLU A 69 11.24 -2.72 -11.92
N ASP A 70 12.37 -3.42 -11.80
CA ASP A 70 12.41 -4.85 -12.08
C ASP A 70 11.56 -5.64 -11.06
N ALA A 71 10.78 -6.59 -11.54
CA ALA A 71 9.85 -7.32 -10.68
C ALA A 71 10.55 -8.13 -9.56
N LEU A 72 11.79 -8.60 -9.77
CA LEU A 72 12.57 -9.27 -8.73
C LEU A 72 13.07 -8.26 -7.69
N ALA A 73 13.30 -7.01 -8.07
CA ALA A 73 13.67 -5.95 -7.13
C ALA A 73 12.49 -5.61 -6.20
N VAL A 74 11.28 -5.51 -6.74
CA VAL A 74 10.06 -5.20 -5.95
C VAL A 74 9.68 -6.32 -4.97
N ARG A 75 10.07 -7.57 -5.26
CA ARG A 75 9.76 -8.75 -4.41
C ARG A 75 10.72 -8.96 -3.25
N LYS A 76 11.86 -8.26 -3.21
CA LYS A 76 12.85 -8.36 -2.12
C LYS A 76 12.40 -7.63 -0.87
#